data_AF-A0A963NSJ4-F1
#
_entry.id   AF-A0A963NSJ4-F1
#
_cell.length_a   1.000
_cell.length_b   1.000
_cell.length_c   1.000
_cell.angle_alpha   90.00
_cell.angle_beta   90.00
_cell.angle_gamma   90.00
#
_symmetry.space_group_name_H-M   'P 1'
#
loop_
_entity.id
_entity.type
_entity.pdbx_description
1 polymer ?
#
loop_
_entity_poly.entity_id
_entity_poly.type
_entity_poly.pdbx_seq_one_letter_code
_entity_poly.pdbx_strand_id
1 'polypeptide(L)'
;MVKIRKHKILPEEFPESWASDWGEDEYGLWMAFTYKGVKQIFRWCEPGTFLMGSPDDEPERLDNELQHEVTLTKGFWIADTPVTQALWEVAMGDNPSIFNGKEQPVDNVSWEDAQIFITKMNRVKAELKLCLPTEAQWEYACRAG
;
A
#
# COMPACT_ATOMS: atom_id res chain seq x y z
N MET A 1 27.40 -5.47 -5.36
CA MET A 1 26.90 -4.08 -5.43
C MET A 1 25.42 -4.20 -5.75
N VAL A 2 24.56 -3.98 -4.76
CA VAL A 2 23.09 -4.11 -4.94
C VAL A 2 22.63 -2.94 -5.81
N LYS A 3 21.88 -3.23 -6.89
CA LYS A 3 21.33 -2.17 -7.75
C LYS A 3 20.10 -1.61 -7.06
N ILE A 4 20.23 -0.43 -6.50
CA ILE A 4 19.11 0.33 -5.95
C ILE A 4 18.18 0.76 -7.08
N ARG A 5 16.86 0.57 -6.92
CA ARG A 5 15.84 1.12 -7.83
C ARG A 5 15.98 2.65 -7.84
N LYS A 6 16.37 3.21 -8.99
CA LYS A 6 16.48 4.66 -9.15
C LYS A 6 15.14 5.25 -9.53
N HIS A 7 14.57 6.04 -8.62
CA HIS A 7 13.36 6.79 -8.92
C HIS A 7 13.67 7.97 -9.85
N LYS A 8 12.89 8.17 -10.91
CA LYS A 8 13.04 9.33 -11.82
C LYS A 8 12.29 10.53 -11.27
N ILE A 9 11.13 10.28 -10.68
CA ILE A 9 10.26 11.27 -10.05
C ILE A 9 10.23 10.97 -8.55
N LEU A 10 10.64 11.95 -7.75
CA LEU A 10 10.65 11.87 -6.29
C LEU A 10 9.34 12.43 -5.71
N PRO A 11 8.95 12.02 -4.49
CA PRO A 11 7.87 12.67 -3.76
C PRO A 11 8.16 14.16 -3.53
N GLU A 12 7.10 14.97 -3.46
CA GLU A 12 7.22 16.42 -3.22
C GLU A 12 7.83 16.73 -1.83
N GLU A 13 7.59 15.87 -0.84
CA GLU A 13 8.12 15.94 0.51
C GLU A 13 8.69 14.56 0.90
N PHE A 14 9.91 14.53 1.44
CA PHE A 14 10.52 13.31 1.99
C PHE A 14 11.55 13.63 3.09
N PRO A 15 11.39 13.07 4.30
CA PRO A 15 10.24 12.29 4.74
C PRO A 15 8.99 13.18 4.90
N GLU A 16 7.81 12.61 4.72
CA GLU A 16 6.58 13.28 5.11
C GLU A 16 6.44 13.34 6.64
N SER A 17 5.76 14.36 7.14
CA SER A 17 5.51 14.59 8.58
C SER A 17 4.85 13.43 9.37
N TRP A 18 4.36 12.39 8.70
CA TRP A 18 3.84 11.17 9.33
C TRP A 18 4.84 10.05 9.51
N ALA A 19 6.00 10.13 8.86
CA ALA A 19 6.99 9.07 8.91
C ALA A 19 7.64 8.97 10.30
N SER A 20 7.64 7.77 10.87
CA SER A 20 8.39 7.44 12.08
C SER A 20 9.83 7.01 11.79
N ASP A 21 10.10 6.58 10.57
CA ASP A 21 11.39 6.09 10.06
C ASP A 21 11.34 6.13 8.52
N TRP A 22 12.47 6.24 7.83
CA TRP A 22 12.50 6.34 6.37
C TRP A 22 13.87 5.99 5.80
N GLY A 23 13.92 5.67 4.51
CA GLY A 23 15.17 5.40 3.82
C GLY A 23 14.98 5.01 2.36
N GLU A 24 16.05 4.43 1.82
CA GLU A 24 16.10 3.89 0.47
C GLU A 24 16.83 2.55 0.52
N ASP A 25 16.25 1.53 -0.10
CA ASP A 25 16.88 0.21 -0.26
C ASP A 25 16.75 -0.27 -1.72
N GLU A 26 16.98 -1.56 -1.98
CA GLU A 26 16.91 -2.10 -3.35
C GLU A 26 15.55 -1.95 -4.03
N TYR A 27 14.47 -1.82 -3.24
CA TYR A 27 13.11 -1.60 -3.71
C TYR A 27 12.75 -0.10 -3.85
N GLY A 28 13.68 0.79 -3.51
CA GLY A 28 13.54 2.25 -3.62
C GLY A 28 13.15 2.92 -2.30
N LEU A 29 12.59 4.13 -2.39
CA LEU A 29 12.21 4.92 -1.22
C LEU A 29 11.13 4.23 -0.37
N TRP A 30 11.32 4.28 0.94
CA TRP A 30 10.35 3.81 1.91
C TRP A 30 10.20 4.78 3.07
N MET A 31 9.01 4.80 3.64
CA MET A 31 8.70 5.44 4.90
C MET A 31 7.90 4.49 5.76
N ALA A 32 8.06 4.60 7.07
CA ALA A 32 7.33 3.79 8.01
C ALA A 32 6.35 4.63 8.82
N PHE A 33 5.25 4.00 9.18
CA PHE A 33 4.34 4.49 10.19
C PHE A 33 4.35 3.50 11.36
N THR A 34 4.69 3.99 12.55
CA THR A 34 4.73 3.18 13.78
C THR A 34 3.61 3.59 14.71
N TYR A 35 2.75 2.63 15.07
CA TYR A 35 1.69 2.85 16.05
C TYR A 35 1.75 1.80 17.15
N LYS A 36 1.85 2.26 18.41
CA LYS A 36 1.97 1.41 19.60
C LYS A 36 3.05 0.31 19.47
N GLY A 37 4.17 0.63 18.82
CA GLY A 37 5.29 -0.29 18.63
C GLY A 37 5.17 -1.24 17.43
N VAL A 38 4.08 -1.20 16.67
CA VAL A 38 3.92 -1.97 15.42
C VAL A 38 4.22 -1.07 14.22
N LYS A 39 5.06 -1.53 13.30
CA LYS A 39 5.57 -0.78 12.14
C LYS A 39 4.88 -1.26 10.86
N GLN A 40 4.31 -0.35 10.07
CA GLN A 40 3.90 -0.57 8.67
C GLN A 40 4.82 0.24 7.76
N ILE A 41 5.38 -0.40 6.73
CA ILE A 41 6.20 0.29 5.74
C ILE A 41 5.35 0.60 4.51
N PHE A 42 5.63 1.76 3.92
CA PHE A 42 5.04 2.24 2.67
C PHE A 42 6.16 2.53 1.67
N ARG A 43 5.88 2.29 0.40
CA ARG A 43 6.81 2.44 -0.72
C ARG A 43 6.32 3.48 -1.70
N TRP A 44 7.26 4.25 -2.22
CA TRP A 44 6.97 5.27 -3.23
C TRP A 44 6.70 4.60 -4.58
N CYS A 45 5.54 4.88 -5.14
CA CYS A 45 5.16 4.55 -6.50
C CYS A 45 5.18 5.82 -7.35
N GLU A 46 6.08 5.88 -8.33
CA GLU A 46 6.18 7.02 -9.25
C GLU A 46 4.91 7.19 -10.08
N PRO A 47 4.50 8.43 -10.41
CA PRO A 47 3.50 8.64 -11.45
C PRO A 47 3.96 8.04 -12.77
N GLY A 48 3.01 7.59 -13.58
CA GLY A 48 3.32 6.95 -14.84
C GLY A 48 2.08 6.46 -15.58
N THR A 49 2.33 5.88 -16.74
CA THR A 49 1.32 5.32 -17.62
C THR A 49 1.59 3.84 -17.79
N PHE A 50 0.55 3.02 -17.67
CA PHE A 50 0.63 1.57 -17.86
C PHE A 50 -0.61 1.02 -18.55
N LEU A 51 -0.49 -0.21 -19.03
CA LEU A 51 -1.61 -0.97 -19.56
C LEU A 51 -2.24 -1.78 -18.43
N MET A 52 -3.47 -1.41 -18.05
CA MET A 52 -4.27 -2.09 -17.03
C MET A 52 -5.17 -3.15 -17.70
N GLY A 53 -5.40 -4.28 -17.03
CA GLY A 53 -6.14 -5.43 -17.56
C GLY A 53 -5.24 -6.55 -18.09
N SER A 54 -5.84 -7.63 -18.57
CA SER A 54 -5.14 -8.85 -19.02
C SER A 54 -5.26 -9.05 -20.55
N PRO A 55 -4.21 -9.58 -21.21
CA PRO A 55 -4.28 -10.00 -22.61
C PRO A 55 -5.43 -10.99 -22.85
N ASP A 56 -5.99 -10.98 -24.06
CA ASP A 56 -7.13 -11.84 -24.42
C ASP A 56 -6.84 -13.35 -24.26
N ASP A 57 -5.58 -13.76 -24.27
CA ASP A 57 -5.12 -15.14 -24.15
C ASP A 57 -4.67 -15.55 -22.74
N GLU A 58 -4.81 -14.68 -21.73
CA GLU A 58 -4.44 -15.00 -20.35
C GLU A 58 -5.43 -16.04 -19.74
N PRO A 59 -4.93 -17.17 -19.21
CA PRO A 59 -5.79 -18.14 -18.51
C PRO A 59 -6.52 -17.47 -17.34
N GLU A 60 -7.79 -17.84 -17.15
CA GLU A 60 -8.66 -17.32 -16.07
C GLU A 60 -9.11 -15.86 -16.21
N ARG A 61 -8.78 -15.19 -17.32
CA ARG A 61 -9.30 -13.87 -17.67
C ARG A 61 -10.83 -13.81 -17.65
N LEU A 62 -11.36 -12.74 -17.05
CA LEU A 62 -12.77 -12.36 -17.09
C LEU A 62 -13.04 -11.26 -18.12
N ASP A 63 -14.30 -11.14 -18.54
CA ASP A 63 -14.73 -10.18 -19.58
C ASP A 63 -14.48 -8.70 -19.21
N ASN A 64 -14.39 -8.38 -17.92
CA ASN A 64 -14.16 -7.03 -17.42
C ASN A 64 -12.67 -6.64 -17.34
N GLU A 65 -11.74 -7.49 -17.77
CA GLU A 65 -10.29 -7.24 -17.73
C GLU A 65 -9.74 -6.70 -19.06
N LEU A 66 -10.57 -6.00 -19.85
CA LEU A 66 -10.15 -5.41 -21.12
C LEU A 66 -8.97 -4.47 -20.96
N GLN A 67 -7.93 -4.67 -21.76
CA GLN A 67 -6.73 -3.85 -21.70
C GLN A 67 -7.01 -2.40 -22.10
N HIS A 68 -6.62 -1.46 -21.25
CA HIS A 68 -6.72 -0.04 -21.52
C HIS A 68 -5.60 0.74 -20.84
N GLU A 69 -5.22 1.87 -21.44
CA GLU A 69 -4.15 2.71 -20.90
C GLU A 69 -4.66 3.54 -19.73
N VAL A 70 -3.93 3.49 -18.61
CA VAL A 70 -4.21 4.28 -17.41
C VAL A 70 -3.00 5.13 -17.08
N THR A 71 -3.23 6.41 -16.80
CA THR A 71 -2.19 7.36 -16.39
C THR A 71 -2.43 7.83 -14.95
N LEU A 72 -1.50 7.49 -14.06
CA LEU A 72 -1.41 8.04 -12.70
C LEU A 72 -0.57 9.32 -12.76
N THR A 73 -1.23 10.47 -12.69
CA THR A 73 -0.58 11.79 -12.84
C THR A 73 0.20 12.24 -11.61
N LYS A 74 0.00 11.58 -10.47
CA LYS A 74 0.70 11.84 -9.22
C LYS A 74 1.22 10.53 -8.66
N GLY A 75 2.43 10.57 -8.09
CA GLY A 75 2.95 9.45 -7.32
C GLY A 75 2.20 9.31 -6.00
N PHE A 76 2.33 8.14 -5.39
CA PHE A 76 1.62 7.79 -4.17
C PHE A 76 2.45 6.81 -3.34
N TRP A 77 2.12 6.72 -2.06
CA TRP A 77 2.68 5.74 -1.15
C TRP A 77 1.71 4.59 -0.97
N ILE A 78 2.20 3.35 -1.06
CA ILE A 78 1.41 2.14 -0.83
C ILE A 78 2.11 1.25 0.18
N ALA A 79 1.35 0.58 1.06
CA ALA A 79 1.91 -0.34 2.02
C ALA A 79 2.62 -1.49 1.30
N ASP A 80 3.84 -1.87 1.74
CA ASP A 80 4.59 -2.97 1.13
C ASP A 80 4.11 -4.36 1.56
N THR A 81 3.32 -4.41 2.63
CA THR A 81 2.57 -5.58 3.07
C THR A 81 1.10 -5.22 3.26
N PRO A 82 0.20 -6.21 3.22
CA PRO A 82 -1.12 -6.05 3.82
C PRO A 82 -1.01 -5.62 5.29
N VAL A 83 -2.07 -4.97 5.80
CA VAL A 83 -2.18 -4.65 7.23
C VAL A 83 -2.06 -5.94 8.04
N THR A 84 -1.08 -5.98 8.95
CA THR A 84 -0.84 -7.17 9.76
C THR A 84 -1.85 -7.31 10.89
N GLN A 85 -2.03 -8.53 11.40
CA GLN A 85 -2.87 -8.79 12.57
C GLN A 85 -2.43 -7.98 13.78
N ALA A 86 -1.12 -7.83 13.99
CA ALA A 86 -0.59 -7.01 15.08
C ALA A 86 -1.01 -5.54 14.96
N LEU A 87 -0.93 -4.95 13.76
CA LEU A 87 -1.31 -3.55 13.55
C LEU A 87 -2.83 -3.37 13.71
N TRP A 88 -3.60 -4.32 13.19
CA TRP A 88 -5.05 -4.34 13.35
C TRP A 88 -5.43 -4.38 14.83
N GLU A 89 -4.89 -5.32 15.60
CA GLU A 89 -5.25 -5.53 17.01
C GLU A 89 -4.95 -4.30 17.88
N VAL A 90 -3.80 -3.65 17.69
CA VAL A 90 -3.47 -2.44 18.47
C VAL A 90 -4.32 -1.22 18.11
N ALA A 91 -4.88 -1.18 16.90
CA ALA A 91 -5.76 -0.13 16.39
C ALA A 91 -7.25 -0.38 16.68
N MET A 92 -7.69 -1.62 16.54
CA MET A 92 -9.10 -2.00 16.56
C MET A 92 -9.53 -2.56 17.92
N GLY A 93 -8.62 -3.21 18.64
CA GLY A 93 -8.86 -3.80 19.96
C GLY A 93 -9.33 -5.25 19.93
N ASP A 94 -9.36 -5.87 18.75
CA ASP A 94 -9.77 -7.24 18.48
C ASP A 94 -8.92 -7.84 17.34
N ASN A 95 -9.09 -9.14 17.06
CA ASN A 95 -8.49 -9.81 15.91
C ASN A 95 -9.53 -10.76 15.29
N PRO A 96 -10.11 -10.43 14.12
CA PRO A 96 -11.14 -11.25 13.47
C PRO A 96 -10.56 -12.40 12.64
N SER A 97 -9.23 -12.47 12.50
CA SER A 97 -8.53 -13.38 11.60
C SER A 97 -8.78 -14.84 11.94
N ILE A 98 -9.02 -15.64 10.92
CA ILE A 98 -9.14 -17.10 11.01
C ILE A 98 -7.75 -17.72 11.08
N PHE A 99 -6.79 -17.17 10.34
CA PHE A 99 -5.39 -17.61 10.39
C PHE A 99 -4.66 -16.87 11.51
N ASN A 100 -3.75 -17.54 12.20
CA ASN A 100 -3.06 -16.95 13.35
C ASN A 100 -1.62 -16.58 13.00
N GLY A 101 -1.27 -15.31 13.23
CA GLY A 101 0.12 -14.86 13.22
C GLY A 101 0.23 -13.34 13.25
N LYS A 102 1.00 -12.79 14.18
CA LYS A 102 1.14 -11.34 14.36
C LYS A 102 1.57 -10.60 13.10
N GLU A 103 2.49 -11.21 12.34
CA GLU A 103 3.01 -10.68 11.08
C GLU A 103 2.23 -11.15 9.84
N GLN A 104 1.18 -11.97 10.02
CA GLN A 104 0.30 -12.35 8.93
C GLN A 104 -0.66 -11.20 8.61
N PRO A 105 -1.20 -11.13 7.39
CA PRO A 105 -2.31 -10.24 7.07
C PRO A 105 -3.48 -10.45 8.03
N VAL A 106 -4.14 -9.37 8.42
CA VAL A 106 -5.49 -9.48 8.97
C VAL A 106 -6.42 -10.03 7.90
N ASP A 107 -7.23 -11.01 8.26
CA ASP A 107 -8.23 -11.62 7.38
C ASP A 107 -9.63 -11.55 8.01
N ASN A 108 -10.65 -11.98 7.26
CA ASN A 108 -12.04 -12.00 7.72
C ASN A 108 -12.55 -10.60 8.16
N VAL A 109 -12.12 -9.56 7.44
CA VAL A 109 -12.56 -8.17 7.61
C VAL A 109 -13.40 -7.74 6.40
N SER A 110 -14.47 -6.99 6.66
CA SER A 110 -15.27 -6.38 5.59
C SER A 110 -14.62 -5.10 5.05
N TRP A 111 -15.16 -4.58 3.94
CA TRP A 111 -14.77 -3.28 3.42
C TRP A 111 -15.06 -2.16 4.44
N GLU A 112 -16.21 -2.25 5.13
CA GLU A 112 -16.62 -1.32 6.17
C GLU A 112 -15.63 -1.33 7.36
N ASP A 113 -15.17 -2.51 7.78
CA ASP A 113 -14.17 -2.64 8.85
C ASP A 113 -12.86 -1.96 8.46
N ALA A 114 -12.42 -2.12 7.20
CA ALA A 114 -11.25 -1.44 6.67
C ALA A 114 -11.41 0.08 6.69
N GLN A 115 -12.59 0.62 6.35
CA GLN A 115 -12.87 2.06 6.45
C GLN A 115 -12.82 2.56 7.91
N ILE A 116 -13.31 1.78 8.87
CA ILE A 116 -13.23 2.11 10.29
C ILE A 116 -11.77 2.13 10.75
N PHE A 117 -10.98 1.13 10.37
CA PHE A 117 -9.53 1.08 10.65
C PHE A 117 -8.84 2.33 10.10
N ILE A 118 -9.05 2.65 8.82
CA ILE A 118 -8.50 3.85 8.16
C ILE A 118 -8.88 5.12 8.92
N THR A 119 -10.16 5.25 9.29
CA THR A 119 -10.66 6.41 10.04
C THR A 119 -9.97 6.53 11.40
N LYS A 120 -9.78 5.43 12.13
CA LYS A 120 -9.06 5.43 13.40
C LYS A 120 -7.60 5.85 13.22
N MET A 121 -6.92 5.31 12.21
CA MET A 121 -5.52 5.66 11.96
C MET A 121 -5.34 7.12 11.57
N ASN A 122 -6.22 7.66 10.74
CA ASN A 122 -6.21 9.08 10.36
C ASN A 122 -6.59 10.01 11.53
N ARG A 123 -7.33 9.53 12.54
CA ARG A 123 -7.54 10.29 13.79
C ARG A 123 -6.29 10.33 14.66
N VAL A 124 -5.49 9.26 14.65
CA VAL A 124 -4.21 9.20 15.36
C VAL A 124 -3.16 10.07 14.68
N LYS A 125 -3.11 10.02 13.35
CA LYS A 125 -2.15 10.77 12.54
C LYS A 125 -2.82 11.31 11.27
N ALA A 126 -3.35 12.53 11.37
CA ALA A 126 -4.09 13.16 10.28
C ALA A 126 -3.26 13.38 9.01
N GLU A 127 -1.94 13.56 9.16
CA GLU A 127 -1.04 13.75 8.02
C GLU A 127 -0.85 12.47 7.19
N LEU A 128 -1.10 11.28 7.77
CA LEU A 128 -0.99 10.00 7.07
C LEU A 128 -1.97 9.91 5.88
N LYS A 129 -3.17 10.50 6.03
CA LYS A 129 -4.23 10.50 5.01
C LYS A 129 -4.44 9.11 4.38
N LEU A 130 -4.39 8.07 5.21
CA LEU A 130 -4.51 6.68 4.79
C LEU A 130 -5.84 6.47 4.05
N CYS A 131 -5.81 5.69 2.98
CA CYS A 131 -6.99 5.24 2.25
C CYS A 131 -6.71 3.87 1.63
N LEU A 132 -7.76 3.21 1.14
CA LEU A 132 -7.58 2.08 0.22
C LEU A 132 -7.07 2.60 -1.13
N PRO A 133 -6.14 1.88 -1.79
CA PRO A 133 -5.75 2.23 -3.15
C PRO A 133 -6.95 2.09 -4.09
N THR A 134 -6.98 2.88 -5.17
CA THR A 134 -7.86 2.57 -6.30
C THR A 134 -7.39 1.27 -6.97
N GLU A 135 -8.27 0.62 -7.74
CA GLU A 135 -7.91 -0.57 -8.51
C GLU A 135 -6.69 -0.31 -9.42
N ALA A 136 -6.68 0.84 -10.10
CA ALA A 136 -5.56 1.28 -10.92
C ALA A 136 -4.26 1.48 -10.14
N GLN A 137 -4.32 2.06 -8.93
CA GLN A 137 -3.13 2.23 -8.08
C GLN A 137 -2.60 0.88 -7.61
N TRP A 138 -3.50 -0.03 -7.23
CA TRP A 138 -3.13 -1.37 -6.77
C TRP A 138 -2.49 -2.17 -7.91
N GLU A 139 -3.13 -2.23 -9.08
CA GLU A 139 -2.59 -2.95 -10.23
C GLU A 139 -1.28 -2.32 -10.74
N TYR A 140 -1.18 -0.99 -10.76
CA TYR A 140 0.05 -0.30 -11.10
C TYR A 140 1.18 -0.68 -10.13
N ALA A 141 0.92 -0.71 -8.82
CA ALA A 141 1.93 -1.11 -7.84
C ALA A 141 2.36 -2.58 -7.99
N CYS A 142 1.43 -3.48 -8.36
CA CYS A 142 1.73 -4.89 -8.59
C CYS A 142 2.51 -5.15 -9.89
N ARG A 143 2.24 -4.36 -10.95
CA ARG A 143 2.86 -4.55 -12.28
C ARG A 143 4.14 -3.73 -12.48
N ALA A 144 4.23 -2.54 -11.88
CA ALA A 144 5.34 -1.60 -12.10
C ALA A 144 6.53 -1.89 -11.16
N GLY A 145 7.11 -3.09 -11.34
CA GLY A 145 8.47 -3.43 -10.88
C GLY A 145 9.52 -2.65 -11.64
#